data_AF-A0A847D675-F1
#
_entry.id   AF-A0A847D675-F1
#
_cell.length_a   1.000
_cell.length_b   1.000
_cell.length_c   1.000
_cell.angle_alpha   90.00
_cell.angle_beta   90.00
_cell.angle_gamma   90.00
#
_symmetry.space_group_name_H-M   'P 1'
#
loop_
_entity.id
_entity.type
_entity.pdbx_description
1 polymer ?
#
loop_
_entity_poly.entity_id
_entity_poly.type
_entity_poly.pdbx_seq_one_letter_code
_entity_poly.pdbx_strand_id
1 'polypeptide(L)'
;MASHVKLPSGNYQCISRYTNPLTGKRTKITLTYSGSTRKAQRNAERELEDKIDRILEEYEYAQPDRILRFSQLVEKWLEHWRVGVNERTVEREILVIRRVNELIDGDVLVESITPLLLEKLLTDYQKKYDSSYSTMIHIKSTLNKIFRYAVKHRILVYSPMSVVELNLPREKKMEPKIRRKLKYLEPHELNAFLTEVKKSVNPVYYHLTLFLVNTGLRIGEAGALTVDDVDFENRRITVTKNLIQIGKGKFEYGPPKTEESERVVGLSQVALKSLIVAMEKSKQLDTRYQIKPWKSYVQTDSIFRTLNGAPVTSKSYRTFIHRIQDDLRENCESKYGFKWVKNITPHSFRFINITYLKDSEGVDPKSIQSHVGHTDLRTTMNVYAQTSNKGTTRIVNALDHWLDKDNPLDFYPEVFCSEYSTRLNKILRENIDKDVIKFTLEDFKRALGIPPEYQTRHLKNNIIQKMISDLSEEWQAFDIETIYGKMRKILGYKITYGNNLVLKGNL
;
A
#
# COMPACT_ATOMS: atom_id res chain seq x y z
N MET A 1 7.25 66.28 -3.12
CA MET A 1 7.08 66.95 -4.42
C MET A 1 8.12 66.42 -5.38
N ALA A 2 7.68 66.01 -6.57
CA ALA A 2 8.58 65.58 -7.64
C ALA A 2 9.34 66.80 -8.21
N SER A 3 10.55 66.56 -8.69
CA SER A 3 11.42 67.56 -9.31
C SER A 3 11.76 67.15 -10.73
N HIS A 4 11.81 68.11 -11.66
CA HIS A 4 12.06 67.84 -13.07
C HIS A 4 13.41 68.41 -13.51
N VAL A 5 14.24 67.59 -14.17
CA VAL A 5 15.57 67.98 -14.66
C VAL A 5 15.66 67.71 -16.17
N LYS A 6 16.07 68.70 -16.96
CA LYS A 6 16.29 68.54 -18.40
C LYS A 6 17.66 67.89 -18.65
N LEU A 7 17.68 66.86 -19.49
CA LEU A 7 18.89 66.13 -19.86
C LEU A 7 19.56 66.72 -21.11
N PRO A 8 20.87 66.51 -21.29
CA PRO A 8 21.59 66.91 -22.51
C PRO A 8 21.00 66.30 -23.81
N SER A 9 20.32 65.15 -23.70
CA SER A 9 19.65 64.46 -24.81
C SER A 9 18.32 65.10 -25.25
N GLY A 10 17.86 66.16 -24.58
CA GLY A 10 16.58 66.84 -24.87
C GLY A 10 15.37 66.27 -24.12
N ASN A 11 15.51 65.13 -23.43
CA ASN A 11 14.48 64.53 -22.57
C ASN A 11 14.47 65.14 -21.16
N TYR A 12 13.42 64.85 -20.38
CA TYR A 12 13.25 65.30 -18.99
C TYR A 12 13.26 64.12 -18.03
N GLN A 13 13.81 64.31 -16.83
CA GLN A 13 13.73 63.35 -15.72
C GLN A 13 12.84 63.88 -14.61
N CYS A 14 11.80 63.12 -14.28
CA CYS A 14 11.00 63.30 -13.08
C CYS A 14 11.63 62.51 -11.92
N ILE A 15 11.96 63.18 -10.82
CA ILE A 15 12.65 62.62 -9.66
C ILE A 15 11.79 62.82 -8.41
N SER A 16 11.52 61.73 -7.69
CA SER A 16 10.84 61.76 -6.40
C SER A 16 11.63 60.94 -5.38
N ARG A 17 11.37 61.18 -4.10
CA ARG A 17 12.04 60.48 -2.99
C ARG A 17 10.99 59.85 -2.10
N TYR A 18 11.23 58.61 -1.72
CA TYR A 18 10.43 57.88 -0.74
C TYR A 18 11.33 57.32 0.36
N THR A 19 10.76 57.00 1.52
CA THR A 19 11.47 56.31 2.60
C THR A 19 11.36 54.82 2.36
N ASN A 20 12.50 54.14 2.20
CA ASN A 20 12.49 52.68 2.02
C ASN A 20 12.07 52.01 3.36
N PRO A 21 10.96 51.25 3.40
CA PRO A 21 10.43 50.69 4.65
C PRO A 21 11.35 49.69 5.35
N LEU A 22 12.23 49.00 4.62
CA LEU A 22 13.15 47.99 5.20
C LEU A 22 14.41 48.59 5.79
N THR A 23 14.86 49.75 5.30
CA THR A 23 16.15 50.34 5.68
C THR A 23 16.00 51.67 6.40
N GLY A 24 14.80 52.28 6.40
CA GLY A 24 14.54 53.63 6.92
C GLY A 24 15.24 54.76 6.15
N LYS A 25 15.97 54.45 5.06
CA LYS A 25 16.74 55.42 4.30
C LYS A 25 15.89 56.05 3.19
N ARG A 26 16.10 57.36 2.97
CA ARG A 26 15.47 58.08 1.86
C ARG A 26 16.13 57.66 0.54
N THR A 27 15.33 57.05 -0.33
CA THR A 27 15.75 56.55 -1.64
C THR A 27 15.14 57.43 -2.74
N LYS A 28 15.89 57.68 -3.81
CA LYS A 28 15.41 58.43 -4.99
C LYS A 28 14.95 57.45 -6.07
N ILE A 29 13.85 57.79 -6.73
CA ILE A 29 13.37 57.10 -7.93
C ILE A 29 13.25 58.12 -9.06
N THR A 30 13.57 57.69 -10.27
CA THR A 30 13.65 58.55 -11.45
C THR A 30 12.89 57.94 -12.62
N LEU A 31 12.13 58.76 -13.34
CA LEU A 31 11.45 58.40 -14.58
C LEU A 31 11.87 59.38 -15.67
N THR A 32 12.30 58.89 -16.83
CA THR A 32 12.65 59.74 -17.98
C THR A 32 11.45 59.81 -18.92
N TYR A 33 11.09 61.01 -19.38
CA TYR A 33 9.99 61.25 -20.32
C TYR A 33 10.35 62.32 -21.35
N SER A 34 9.62 62.32 -22.48
CA SER A 34 9.81 63.27 -23.59
C SER A 34 8.70 64.32 -23.64
N GLY A 35 9.06 65.55 -24.00
CA GLY A 35 8.12 66.66 -24.16
C GLY A 35 8.05 67.60 -22.95
N SER A 36 8.01 68.91 -23.20
CA SER A 36 8.05 69.98 -22.19
C SER A 36 6.68 70.46 -21.72
N THR A 37 5.59 69.84 -22.20
CA THR A 37 4.24 70.29 -21.90
C THR A 37 3.87 70.00 -20.44
N ARG A 38 3.03 70.85 -19.84
CA ARG A 38 2.47 70.61 -18.49
C ARG A 38 1.76 69.26 -18.39
N LYS A 39 1.18 68.77 -19.50
CA LYS A 39 0.52 67.44 -19.56
C LYS A 39 1.54 66.30 -19.47
N ALA A 40 2.68 66.40 -20.16
CA ALA A 40 3.76 65.42 -20.08
C ALA A 40 4.38 65.37 -18.68
N GLN A 41 4.60 66.54 -18.07
CA GLN A 41 5.06 66.65 -16.68
C GLN A 41 4.12 65.95 -15.69
N ARG A 42 2.81 66.26 -15.73
CA ARG A 42 1.82 65.64 -14.84
C ARG A 42 1.68 64.13 -15.04
N ASN A 43 1.76 63.65 -16.28
CA ASN A 43 1.72 62.21 -16.54
C ASN A 43 2.95 61.50 -15.96
N ALA A 44 4.14 62.10 -16.09
CA ALA A 44 5.37 61.55 -15.53
C ALA A 44 5.38 61.60 -13.99
N GLU A 45 4.77 62.61 -13.37
CA GLU A 45 4.56 62.66 -11.91
C GLU A 45 3.66 61.53 -11.44
N ARG A 46 2.50 61.34 -12.10
CA ARG A 46 1.56 60.26 -11.78
C ARG A 46 2.18 58.87 -11.93
N GLU A 47 2.87 58.60 -13.03
CA GLU A 47 3.50 57.29 -13.24
C GLU A 47 4.61 57.02 -12.20
N LEU A 48 5.32 58.07 -11.76
CA LEU A 48 6.33 57.96 -10.71
C LEU A 48 5.69 57.71 -9.33
N GLU A 49 4.55 58.34 -9.04
CA GLU A 49 3.74 58.05 -7.85
C GLU A 49 3.22 56.61 -7.88
N ASP A 50 2.61 56.15 -8.98
CA ASP A 50 2.14 54.76 -9.14
C ASP A 50 3.29 53.73 -8.98
N LYS A 51 4.53 54.11 -9.32
CA LYS A 51 5.72 53.26 -9.09
C LYS A 51 6.14 53.25 -7.63
N ILE A 52 6.07 54.39 -6.94
CA ILE A 52 6.34 54.46 -5.50
C ILE A 52 5.28 53.67 -4.74
N ASP A 53 4.00 53.84 -5.07
CA ASP A 53 2.89 53.16 -4.42
C ASP A 53 3.02 51.64 -4.58
N ARG A 54 3.31 51.13 -5.79
CA ARG A 54 3.59 49.70 -5.98
C ARG A 54 4.76 49.17 -5.14
N ILE A 55 5.84 49.92 -5.05
CA ILE A 55 7.01 49.55 -4.23
C ILE A 55 6.62 49.52 -2.75
N LEU A 56 5.86 50.51 -2.29
CA LEU A 56 5.40 50.59 -0.91
C LEU A 56 4.39 49.48 -0.60
N GLU A 57 3.45 49.18 -1.49
CA GLU A 57 2.52 48.06 -1.39
C GLU A 57 3.25 46.71 -1.34
N GLU A 58 4.30 46.52 -2.15
CA GLU A 58 5.13 45.29 -2.12
C GLU A 58 5.85 45.13 -0.78
N TYR A 59 6.32 46.23 -0.17
CA TYR A 59 6.88 46.20 1.18
C TYR A 59 5.84 46.07 2.29
N GLU A 60 4.64 46.63 2.10
CA GLU A 60 3.51 46.50 3.02
C GLU A 60 2.96 45.08 3.02
N TYR A 61 2.94 44.41 1.87
CA TYR A 61 2.64 42.98 1.74
C TYR A 61 3.65 42.09 2.48
N ALA A 62 4.88 42.56 2.66
CA ALA A 62 5.93 41.88 3.42
C ALA A 62 5.87 42.13 4.95
N GLN A 63 4.96 42.99 5.44
CA GLN A 63 4.78 43.27 6.86
C GLN A 63 3.71 42.33 7.48
N PRO A 64 4.01 41.59 8.56
CA PRO A 64 3.07 40.65 9.20
C PRO A 64 1.82 41.27 9.84
N ASP A 65 1.79 42.60 9.98
CA ASP A 65 0.98 43.37 10.94
C ASP A 65 -0.52 43.47 10.61
N ARG A 66 -1.07 42.58 9.78
CA ARG A 66 -2.51 42.61 9.38
C ARG A 66 -3.27 41.31 9.56
N ILE A 67 -2.65 40.23 10.04
CA ILE A 67 -3.37 39.00 10.37
C ILE A 67 -3.93 39.14 11.79
N LEU A 68 -5.09 39.78 11.90
CA LEU A 68 -5.76 40.03 13.18
C LEU A 68 -6.72 38.90 13.53
N ARG A 69 -7.38 38.31 12.53
CA ARG A 69 -8.44 37.31 12.71
C ARG A 69 -7.94 35.89 12.46
N PHE A 70 -8.54 34.93 13.17
CA PHE A 70 -8.17 33.53 13.05
C PHE A 70 -8.38 32.97 11.63
N SER A 71 -9.47 33.36 10.96
CA SER A 71 -9.73 32.98 9.56
C SER A 71 -8.58 33.35 8.62
N GLN A 72 -8.09 34.59 8.72
CA GLN A 72 -6.97 35.10 7.93
C GLN A 72 -5.69 34.30 8.21
N LEU A 73 -5.44 33.95 9.48
CA LEU A 73 -4.29 33.16 9.87
C LEU A 73 -4.31 31.77 9.26
N VAL A 74 -5.48 31.11 9.28
CA VAL A 74 -5.66 29.77 8.69
C VAL A 74 -5.45 29.81 7.18
N GLU A 75 -6.02 30.80 6.49
CA GLU A 75 -5.87 30.98 5.05
C GLU A 75 -4.41 31.17 4.65
N LYS A 76 -3.72 32.13 5.29
CA LYS A 76 -2.31 32.43 5.01
C LYS A 76 -1.38 31.27 5.33
N TRP A 77 -1.64 30.57 6.43
CA TRP A 77 -0.92 29.35 6.75
C TRP A 77 -1.13 28.27 5.67
N LEU A 78 -2.37 28.05 5.22
CA LEU A 78 -2.69 27.04 4.21
C LEU A 78 -2.05 27.37 2.86
N GLU A 79 -2.10 28.63 2.42
CA GLU A 79 -1.43 29.13 1.22
C GLU A 79 0.08 28.85 1.26
N HIS A 80 0.73 29.14 2.39
CA HIS A 80 2.16 28.90 2.55
C HIS A 80 2.49 27.41 2.62
N TRP A 81 1.74 26.64 3.41
CA TRP A 81 2.03 25.24 3.69
C TRP A 81 1.78 24.34 2.48
N ARG A 82 0.77 24.64 1.64
CA ARG A 82 0.40 23.78 0.50
C ARG A 82 1.45 23.73 -0.62
N VAL A 83 2.32 24.74 -0.73
CA VAL A 83 3.35 24.81 -1.79
C VAL A 83 4.32 23.63 -1.72
N GLY A 84 4.67 23.18 -0.51
CA GLY A 84 5.62 22.08 -0.29
C GLY A 84 4.97 20.72 -0.07
N VAL A 85 3.67 20.56 -0.30
CA VAL A 85 2.91 19.38 0.15
C VAL A 85 2.08 18.81 -0.99
N ASN A 86 2.05 17.47 -1.10
CA ASN A 86 1.24 16.81 -2.12
C ASN A 86 -0.26 17.12 -1.94
N GLU A 87 -0.98 17.26 -3.07
CA GLU A 87 -2.38 17.69 -3.09
C GLU A 87 -3.29 16.80 -2.23
N ARG A 88 -3.07 15.48 -2.22
CA ARG A 88 -3.84 14.56 -1.38
C ARG A 88 -3.67 14.81 0.13
N THR A 89 -2.50 15.28 0.56
CA THR A 89 -2.26 15.67 1.95
C THR A 89 -2.93 17.01 2.24
N VAL A 90 -2.96 17.93 1.28
CA VAL A 90 -3.73 19.18 1.37
C VAL A 90 -5.22 18.89 1.52
N GLU A 91 -5.81 18.05 0.65
CA GLU A 91 -7.22 17.64 0.75
C GLU A 91 -7.58 17.07 2.12
N ARG A 92 -6.70 16.23 2.70
CA ARG A 92 -6.89 15.67 4.04
C ARG A 92 -6.79 16.73 5.12
N GLU A 93 -5.86 17.65 4.99
CA GLU A 93 -5.69 18.73 5.96
C GLU A 93 -6.89 19.70 5.92
N ILE A 94 -7.45 19.97 4.73
CA ILE A 94 -8.70 20.76 4.58
C ILE A 94 -9.85 20.15 5.39
N LEU A 95 -9.97 18.82 5.43
CA LEU A 95 -10.97 18.16 6.28
C LEU A 95 -10.74 18.41 7.77
N VAL A 96 -9.49 18.56 8.21
CA VAL A 96 -9.14 18.91 9.60
C VAL A 96 -9.35 20.39 9.86
N ILE A 97 -9.03 21.26 8.90
CA ILE A 97 -9.27 22.71 8.97
C ILE A 97 -10.76 23.01 9.16
N ARG A 98 -11.66 22.26 8.50
CA ARG A 98 -13.11 22.39 8.75
C ARG A 98 -13.46 22.19 10.22
N ARG A 99 -12.88 21.19 10.87
CA ARG A 99 -13.08 20.93 12.32
C ARG A 99 -12.45 22.03 13.18
N VAL A 100 -11.32 22.57 12.76
CA VAL A 100 -10.66 23.71 13.43
C VAL A 100 -11.52 24.97 13.35
N ASN A 101 -12.17 25.23 12.22
CA ASN A 101 -13.08 26.37 12.05
C ASN A 101 -14.42 26.15 12.80
N GLU A 102 -14.79 24.91 13.13
CA GLU A 102 -15.90 24.62 14.06
C GLU A 102 -15.51 24.86 15.53
N LEU A 103 -14.21 24.82 15.85
CA LEU A 103 -13.67 25.04 17.19
C LEU A 103 -13.48 26.53 17.49
N ILE A 104 -12.88 27.27 16.56
CA ILE A 104 -12.53 28.67 16.72
C ILE A 104 -13.24 29.44 15.62
N ASP A 105 -14.12 30.35 16.02
CA ASP A 105 -14.80 31.22 15.08
C ASP A 105 -13.78 32.08 14.30
N GLY A 106 -14.03 32.25 13.01
CA GLY A 106 -13.11 32.91 12.09
C GLY A 106 -12.83 34.38 12.43
N ASP A 107 -13.73 35.05 13.15
CA ASP A 107 -13.62 36.46 13.54
C ASP A 107 -12.89 36.67 14.87
N VAL A 108 -12.56 35.59 15.59
CA VAL A 108 -11.78 35.66 16.83
C VAL A 108 -10.42 36.29 16.55
N LEU A 109 -10.04 37.25 17.39
CA LEU A 109 -8.73 37.89 17.32
C LEU A 109 -7.64 36.89 17.72
N VAL A 110 -6.60 36.77 16.91
CA VAL A 110 -5.50 35.80 17.10
C VAL A 110 -4.83 35.99 18.46
N GLU A 111 -4.61 37.23 18.89
CA GLU A 111 -4.01 37.57 20.18
C GLU A 111 -4.89 37.21 21.39
N SER A 112 -6.21 37.13 21.20
CA SER A 112 -7.16 36.76 22.27
C SER A 112 -7.20 35.26 22.54
N ILE A 113 -6.57 34.43 21.69
CA ILE A 113 -6.59 32.98 21.80
C ILE A 113 -5.58 32.55 22.87
N THR A 114 -6.09 32.15 24.04
CA THR A 114 -5.29 31.67 25.16
C THR A 114 -5.20 30.14 25.19
N PRO A 115 -4.17 29.56 25.86
CA PRO A 115 -4.11 28.11 26.11
C PRO A 115 -5.36 27.57 26.80
N LEU A 116 -5.89 28.30 27.79
CA LEU A 116 -7.10 27.92 28.53
C LEU A 116 -8.33 27.86 27.63
N LEU A 117 -8.49 28.82 26.71
CA LEU A 117 -9.56 28.80 25.72
C LEU A 117 -9.44 27.55 24.82
N LEU A 118 -8.24 27.26 24.32
CA LEU A 118 -7.99 26.11 23.45
C LEU A 118 -8.26 24.77 24.15
N GLU A 119 -7.86 24.62 25.41
CA GLU A 119 -8.17 23.44 26.22
C GLU A 119 -9.68 23.23 26.38
N LYS A 120 -10.42 24.31 26.68
CA LYS A 120 -11.88 24.27 26.77
C LYS A 120 -12.50 23.86 25.44
N LEU A 121 -12.13 24.53 24.34
CA LEU A 121 -12.67 24.24 23.00
C LEU A 121 -12.40 22.80 22.56
N LEU A 122 -11.17 22.30 22.77
CA LEU A 122 -10.82 20.91 22.45
C LEU A 122 -11.62 19.91 23.30
N THR A 123 -11.85 20.22 24.58
CA THR A 123 -12.67 19.40 25.47
C THR A 123 -14.13 19.39 25.04
N ASP A 124 -14.69 20.55 24.74
CA ASP A 124 -16.08 20.70 24.30
C ASP A 124 -16.32 20.00 22.97
N TYR A 125 -15.39 20.13 22.02
CA TYR A 125 -15.44 19.41 20.74
C TYR A 125 -15.39 17.90 20.94
N GLN A 126 -14.50 17.42 21.82
CA GLN A 126 -14.44 15.99 22.10
C GLN A 126 -15.74 15.48 22.70
N LYS A 127 -16.33 16.19 23.66
CA LYS A 127 -17.61 15.82 24.28
C LYS A 127 -18.76 15.86 23.28
N LYS A 128 -18.84 16.91 22.47
CA LYS A 128 -19.91 17.12 21.47
C LYS A 128 -19.96 16.01 20.42
N TYR A 129 -18.80 15.55 19.94
CA TYR A 129 -18.71 14.60 18.82
C TYR A 129 -18.24 13.20 19.22
N ASP A 130 -18.01 12.95 20.52
CA ASP A 130 -17.33 11.76 21.05
C ASP A 130 -16.05 11.36 20.26
N SER A 131 -15.29 12.39 19.85
CA SER A 131 -14.22 12.22 18.87
C SER A 131 -13.13 11.26 19.34
N SER A 132 -12.64 10.42 18.42
CA SER A 132 -11.54 9.49 18.70
C SER A 132 -10.25 10.22 19.09
N TYR A 133 -9.38 9.54 19.84
CA TYR A 133 -8.06 10.08 20.20
C TYR A 133 -7.25 10.52 18.96
N SER A 134 -7.34 9.76 17.86
CA SER A 134 -6.64 10.10 16.62
C SER A 134 -7.16 11.40 16.01
N THR A 135 -8.48 11.61 16.01
CA THR A 135 -9.12 12.83 15.50
C THR A 135 -8.63 14.04 16.30
N MET A 136 -8.64 13.95 17.63
CA MET A 136 -8.18 15.03 18.50
C MET A 136 -6.70 15.35 18.32
N ILE A 137 -5.86 14.33 18.11
CA ILE A 137 -4.44 14.52 17.78
C ILE A 137 -4.26 15.24 16.44
N HIS A 138 -5.08 14.92 15.43
CA HIS A 138 -5.02 15.63 14.15
C HIS A 138 -5.41 17.10 14.29
N ILE A 139 -6.50 17.40 15.00
CA ILE A 139 -6.93 18.78 15.29
C ILE A 139 -5.82 19.54 16.02
N LYS A 140 -5.30 18.98 17.12
CA LYS A 140 -4.17 19.58 17.86
C LYS A 140 -2.94 19.80 16.99
N SER A 141 -2.62 18.84 16.12
CA SER A 141 -1.48 18.95 15.20
C SER A 141 -1.67 20.09 14.20
N THR A 142 -2.84 20.22 13.59
CA THR A 142 -3.17 21.31 12.65
C THR A 142 -3.13 22.67 13.36
N LEU A 143 -3.74 22.80 14.55
CA LEU A 143 -3.64 24.01 15.36
C LEU A 143 -2.18 24.38 15.67
N ASN A 144 -1.34 23.40 16.03
CA ASN A 144 0.08 23.62 16.23
C ASN A 144 0.79 24.15 14.98
N LYS A 145 0.47 23.64 13.78
CA LYS A 145 1.05 24.15 12.52
C LYS A 145 0.63 25.60 12.26
N ILE A 146 -0.65 25.92 12.44
CA ILE A 146 -1.22 27.27 12.25
C ILE A 146 -0.55 28.27 13.21
N PHE A 147 -0.49 27.98 14.51
CA PHE A 147 0.11 28.92 15.47
C PHE A 147 1.64 28.96 15.40
N ARG A 148 2.32 27.90 14.95
CA ARG A 148 3.76 27.96 14.65
C ARG A 148 4.04 28.88 13.48
N TYR A 149 3.17 28.90 12.47
CA TYR A 149 3.24 29.88 11.40
C TYR A 149 3.06 31.30 11.94
N ALA A 150 2.07 31.53 12.81
CA ALA A 150 1.88 32.84 13.47
C ALA A 150 3.16 33.33 14.17
N VAL A 151 3.81 32.46 14.94
CA VAL A 151 5.06 32.79 15.64
C VAL A 151 6.22 33.02 14.67
N LYS A 152 6.38 32.15 13.67
CA LYS A 152 7.44 32.26 12.64
C LYS A 152 7.38 33.62 11.93
N HIS A 153 6.18 34.11 11.68
CA HIS A 153 5.93 35.39 11.02
C HIS A 153 5.73 36.55 12.01
N ARG A 154 6.02 36.37 13.30
CA ARG A 154 5.92 37.41 14.35
C ARG A 154 4.53 38.01 14.55
N ILE A 155 3.48 37.33 14.10
CA ILE A 155 2.07 37.67 14.36
C ILE A 155 1.75 37.41 15.84
N LEU A 156 2.36 36.38 16.41
CA LEU A 156 2.32 36.08 17.85
C LEU A 156 3.73 35.98 18.39
N VAL A 157 3.92 36.45 19.63
CA VAL A 157 5.19 36.28 20.36
C VAL A 157 5.42 34.82 20.74
N TYR A 158 4.36 34.11 21.12
CA TYR A 158 4.39 32.71 21.49
C TYR A 158 3.16 31.95 20.98
N SER A 159 3.28 30.64 20.81
CA SER A 159 2.15 29.82 20.36
C SER A 159 1.27 29.45 21.56
N PRO A 160 -0.04 29.75 21.55
CA PRO A 160 -0.93 29.38 22.64
C PRO A 160 -1.16 27.86 22.73
N MET A 161 -0.83 27.11 21.66
CA MET A 161 -0.88 25.64 21.64
C MET A 161 0.33 24.96 22.30
N SER A 162 1.39 25.70 22.63
CA SER A 162 2.67 25.14 23.08
C SER A 162 2.56 24.35 24.40
N VAL A 163 1.66 24.78 25.29
CA VAL A 163 1.43 24.16 26.61
C VAL A 163 0.11 23.39 26.71
N VAL A 164 -0.73 23.43 25.66
CA VAL A 164 -2.06 22.81 25.66
C VAL A 164 -1.93 21.29 25.62
N GLU A 165 -2.44 20.60 26.64
CA GLU A 165 -2.49 19.13 26.68
C GLU A 165 -3.85 18.57 26.24
N LEU A 166 -3.85 17.35 25.68
CA LEU A 166 -5.10 16.66 25.35
C LEU A 166 -5.58 15.86 26.56
N ASN A 167 -6.49 16.47 27.32
CA ASN A 167 -7.14 15.87 28.47
C ASN A 167 -8.31 14.98 28.03
N LEU A 168 -7.95 13.78 27.56
CA LEU A 168 -8.90 12.77 27.09
C LEU A 168 -9.09 11.64 28.12
N PRO A 169 -10.29 11.04 28.20
CA PRO A 169 -10.53 9.85 29.03
C PRO A 169 -9.50 8.75 28.75
N ARG A 170 -9.13 8.00 29.80
CA ARG A 170 -8.15 6.91 29.71
C ARG A 170 -8.52 5.90 28.62
N GLU A 171 -9.80 5.58 28.49
CA GLU A 171 -10.32 4.67 27.47
C GLU A 171 -10.02 5.15 26.04
N LYS A 172 -10.29 6.44 25.75
CA LYS A 172 -9.96 7.07 24.47
C LYS A 172 -8.45 7.00 24.20
N LYS A 173 -7.62 7.30 25.21
CA LYS A 173 -6.15 7.18 25.11
C LYS A 173 -5.69 5.74 24.85
N MET A 174 -6.46 4.74 25.30
CA MET A 174 -6.16 3.31 25.10
C MET A 174 -6.67 2.75 23.76
N GLU A 175 -7.66 3.37 23.12
CA GLU A 175 -8.21 2.91 21.83
C GLU A 175 -7.13 2.58 20.77
N PRO A 176 -6.08 3.40 20.53
CA PRO A 176 -5.08 3.06 19.52
C PRO A 176 -4.35 1.76 19.83
N LYS A 177 -4.08 1.49 21.12
CA LYS A 177 -3.43 0.25 21.57
C LYS A 177 -4.36 -0.94 21.35
N ILE A 178 -5.64 -0.81 21.68
CA ILE A 178 -6.66 -1.85 21.46
C ILE A 178 -6.81 -2.12 19.96
N ARG A 179 -7.01 -1.09 19.13
CA ARG A 179 -7.13 -1.22 17.67
C ARG A 179 -5.93 -1.92 17.04
N ARG A 180 -4.72 -1.71 17.56
CA ARG A 180 -3.52 -2.41 17.07
C ARG A 180 -3.53 -3.89 17.46
N LYS A 181 -3.90 -4.24 18.69
CA LYS A 181 -4.06 -5.65 19.12
C LYS A 181 -5.08 -6.40 18.25
N LEU A 182 -6.18 -5.74 17.88
CA LEU A 182 -7.21 -6.35 17.02
C LEU A 182 -6.76 -6.61 15.56
N LYS A 183 -5.61 -6.07 15.13
CA LYS A 183 -5.05 -6.33 13.81
C LYS A 183 -4.20 -7.60 13.76
N TYR A 184 -3.73 -8.06 14.91
CA TYR A 184 -2.94 -9.27 15.02
C TYR A 184 -3.84 -10.51 15.01
N LEU A 185 -3.46 -11.49 14.20
CA LEU A 185 -4.15 -12.77 14.09
C LEU A 185 -3.29 -13.86 14.71
N GLU A 186 -3.87 -14.58 15.64
CA GLU A 186 -3.34 -15.83 16.14
C GLU A 186 -3.39 -16.91 15.02
N PRO A 187 -2.64 -18.00 15.16
CA PRO A 187 -2.57 -19.10 14.19
C PRO A 187 -3.92 -19.58 13.63
N HIS A 188 -4.82 -19.93 14.55
CA HIS A 188 -6.14 -20.48 14.26
C HIS A 188 -7.05 -19.40 13.64
N GLU A 189 -6.88 -18.14 14.02
CA GLU A 189 -7.62 -17.01 13.44
C GLU A 189 -7.16 -16.72 12.01
N LEU A 190 -5.85 -16.78 11.74
CA LEU A 190 -5.32 -16.66 10.40
C LEU A 190 -5.80 -17.81 9.52
N ASN A 191 -5.81 -19.05 10.04
CA ASN A 191 -6.33 -20.20 9.30
C ASN A 191 -7.82 -20.04 8.95
N ALA A 192 -8.66 -19.68 9.92
CA ALA A 192 -10.08 -19.41 9.68
C ALA A 192 -10.28 -18.31 8.64
N PHE A 193 -9.51 -17.22 8.73
CA PHE A 193 -9.55 -16.13 7.77
C PHE A 193 -9.15 -16.57 6.35
N LEU A 194 -8.02 -17.27 6.20
CA LEU A 194 -7.57 -17.76 4.90
C LEU A 194 -8.54 -18.78 4.29
N THR A 195 -9.17 -19.62 5.12
CA THR A 195 -10.18 -20.58 4.71
C THR A 195 -11.40 -19.89 4.11
N GLU A 196 -11.89 -18.81 4.72
CA GLU A 196 -13.00 -18.02 4.15
C GLU A 196 -12.56 -17.22 2.91
N VAL A 197 -11.34 -16.67 2.90
CA VAL A 197 -10.80 -15.97 1.72
C VAL A 197 -10.70 -16.91 0.51
N LYS A 198 -10.34 -18.19 0.71
CA LYS A 198 -10.22 -19.20 -0.36
C LYS A 198 -11.54 -19.45 -1.10
N LYS A 199 -12.68 -19.18 -0.45
CA LYS A 199 -14.04 -19.31 -1.04
C LYS A 199 -14.44 -18.12 -1.92
N SER A 200 -13.58 -17.11 -2.04
CA SER A 200 -13.81 -15.93 -2.88
C SER A 200 -14.10 -16.29 -4.33
N VAL A 201 -15.11 -15.65 -4.91
CA VAL A 201 -15.42 -15.74 -6.35
C VAL A 201 -14.23 -15.34 -7.21
N ASN A 202 -13.43 -14.38 -6.76
CA ASN A 202 -12.16 -14.05 -7.41
C ASN A 202 -11.00 -14.76 -6.69
N PRO A 203 -10.39 -15.81 -7.28
CA PRO A 203 -9.29 -16.55 -6.65
C PRO A 203 -8.05 -15.69 -6.41
N VAL A 204 -7.88 -14.60 -7.19
CA VAL A 204 -6.76 -13.65 -7.03
C VAL A 204 -6.71 -13.06 -5.62
N TYR A 205 -7.85 -12.89 -4.93
CA TYR A 205 -7.84 -12.34 -3.57
C TYR A 205 -7.18 -13.27 -2.55
N TYR A 206 -7.27 -14.59 -2.73
CA TYR A 206 -6.58 -15.55 -1.88
C TYR A 206 -5.07 -15.47 -2.08
N HIS A 207 -4.62 -15.51 -3.32
CA HIS A 207 -3.20 -15.38 -3.66
C HIS A 207 -2.61 -14.02 -3.25
N LEU A 208 -3.35 -12.93 -3.43
CA LEU A 208 -2.96 -11.62 -2.93
C LEU A 208 -2.82 -11.61 -1.39
N THR A 209 -3.71 -12.29 -0.67
CA THR A 209 -3.63 -12.37 0.79
C THR A 209 -2.37 -13.12 1.22
N LEU A 210 -2.10 -14.30 0.62
CA LEU A 210 -0.88 -15.07 0.90
C LEU A 210 0.38 -14.28 0.58
N PHE A 211 0.38 -13.60 -0.56
CA PHE A 211 1.49 -12.75 -0.99
C PHE A 211 1.75 -11.61 0.00
N LEU A 212 0.72 -10.90 0.48
CA LEU A 212 0.88 -9.82 1.46
C LEU A 212 1.35 -10.32 2.82
N VAL A 213 0.92 -11.51 3.26
CA VAL A 213 1.37 -12.13 4.52
C VAL A 213 2.84 -12.56 4.42
N ASN A 214 3.28 -13.08 3.28
CA ASN A 214 4.65 -13.57 3.10
C ASN A 214 5.67 -12.47 2.82
N THR A 215 5.27 -11.41 2.13
CA THR A 215 6.20 -10.34 1.72
C THR A 215 6.09 -9.07 2.56
N GLY A 216 5.02 -8.97 3.35
CA GLY A 216 4.71 -7.79 4.13
C GLY A 216 4.42 -6.54 3.29
N LEU A 217 4.29 -6.60 1.95
CA LEU A 217 4.09 -5.43 1.08
C LEU A 217 2.86 -4.59 1.45
N ARG A 218 2.87 -3.29 1.10
CA ARG A 218 1.65 -2.47 1.23
C ARG A 218 0.72 -2.88 0.10
N ILE A 219 -0.60 -2.91 0.34
CA ILE A 219 -1.57 -3.27 -0.71
C ILE A 219 -1.45 -2.40 -1.99
N GLY A 220 -1.08 -1.13 -1.86
CA GLY A 220 -0.85 -0.28 -3.03
C GLY A 220 0.43 -0.63 -3.78
N GLU A 221 1.48 -1.11 -3.09
CA GLU A 221 2.70 -1.66 -3.72
C GLU A 221 2.35 -2.96 -4.46
N ALA A 222 1.66 -3.90 -3.80
CA ALA A 222 1.26 -5.15 -4.42
C ALA A 222 0.33 -4.95 -5.63
N GLY A 223 -0.65 -4.03 -5.53
CA GLY A 223 -1.53 -3.69 -6.65
C GLY A 223 -0.83 -2.97 -7.81
N ALA A 224 0.38 -2.45 -7.61
CA ALA A 224 1.20 -1.82 -8.65
C ALA A 224 2.19 -2.76 -9.32
N LEU A 225 2.39 -3.98 -8.79
CA LEU A 225 3.34 -4.92 -9.34
C LEU A 225 2.92 -5.37 -10.73
N THR A 226 3.88 -5.29 -11.65
CA THR A 226 3.82 -5.79 -13.02
C THR A 226 4.78 -6.96 -13.18
N VAL A 227 4.70 -7.68 -14.30
CA VAL A 227 5.58 -8.83 -14.58
C VAL A 227 7.05 -8.40 -14.63
N ASP A 228 7.32 -7.21 -15.18
CA ASP A 228 8.67 -6.64 -15.30
C ASP A 228 9.33 -6.33 -13.95
N ASP A 229 8.53 -6.24 -12.88
CA ASP A 229 9.04 -6.01 -11.53
C ASP A 229 9.52 -7.32 -10.85
N VAL A 230 9.43 -8.48 -11.52
CA VAL A 230 9.68 -9.82 -10.94
C VAL A 230 10.91 -10.48 -11.58
N ASP A 231 11.89 -10.79 -10.73
CA ASP A 231 13.07 -11.61 -11.06
C ASP A 231 12.78 -13.04 -10.62
N PHE A 232 12.27 -13.86 -11.55
CA PHE A 232 11.87 -15.25 -11.28
C PHE A 232 13.07 -16.14 -10.97
N GLU A 233 14.20 -15.93 -11.64
CA GLU A 233 15.42 -16.72 -11.45
C GLU A 233 15.96 -16.61 -10.03
N ASN A 234 16.03 -15.38 -9.52
CA ASN A 234 16.53 -15.12 -8.17
C ASN A 234 15.42 -15.08 -7.11
N ARG A 235 14.15 -15.27 -7.51
CA ARG A 235 12.94 -15.18 -6.66
C ARG A 235 12.86 -13.87 -5.90
N ARG A 236 12.92 -12.75 -6.61
CA ARG A 236 12.87 -11.39 -6.04
C ARG A 236 11.87 -10.52 -6.77
N ILE A 237 11.40 -9.48 -6.09
CA ILE A 237 10.64 -8.39 -6.70
C ILE A 237 11.28 -7.05 -6.41
N THR A 238 11.14 -6.13 -7.36
CA THR A 238 11.59 -4.76 -7.23
C THR A 238 10.38 -3.86 -6.97
N VAL A 239 10.32 -3.23 -5.80
CA VAL A 239 9.19 -2.39 -5.40
C VAL A 239 9.53 -0.93 -5.64
N THR A 240 9.10 -0.38 -6.77
CA THR A 240 9.39 1.01 -7.19
C THR A 240 8.14 1.85 -7.42
N LYS A 241 6.94 1.27 -7.26
CA LYS A 241 5.67 1.90 -7.62
C LYS A 241 4.62 1.66 -6.54
N ASN A 242 3.67 2.58 -6.43
CA ASN A 242 2.49 2.41 -5.61
C ASN A 242 1.22 2.80 -6.39
N LEU A 243 0.22 1.94 -6.35
CA LEU A 243 -1.08 2.13 -6.99
C LEU A 243 -1.90 3.16 -6.21
N ILE A 244 -2.31 4.20 -6.92
CA ILE A 244 -3.19 5.26 -6.43
C ILE A 244 -4.44 5.28 -7.30
N GLN A 245 -5.60 5.17 -6.65
CA GLN A 245 -6.87 5.46 -7.33
C GLN A 245 -7.13 6.97 -7.25
N ILE A 246 -7.23 7.61 -8.40
CA ILE A 246 -7.51 9.06 -8.56
C ILE A 246 -8.95 9.35 -8.97
N GLY A 247 -9.71 8.32 -9.36
CA GLY A 247 -11.11 8.43 -9.71
C GLY A 247 -11.75 7.07 -9.96
N LYS A 248 -13.03 7.06 -10.35
CA LYS A 248 -13.73 5.83 -10.73
C LYS A 248 -13.08 5.25 -11.99
N GLY A 249 -12.46 4.08 -11.88
CA GLY A 249 -11.76 3.41 -12.99
C GLY A 249 -10.47 4.09 -13.47
N LYS A 250 -9.98 5.12 -12.77
CA LYS A 250 -8.73 5.82 -13.10
C LYS A 250 -7.66 5.52 -12.05
N PHE A 251 -6.53 5.02 -12.52
CA PHE A 251 -5.41 4.56 -11.71
C PHE A 251 -4.14 5.30 -12.12
N GLU A 252 -3.30 5.59 -11.14
CA GLU A 252 -1.99 6.19 -11.31
C GLU A 252 -0.98 5.32 -10.56
N TYR A 253 0.15 5.07 -11.20
CA TYR A 253 1.30 4.40 -10.61
C TYR A 253 2.31 5.48 -10.26
N GLY A 254 2.27 5.93 -9.00
CA GLY A 254 3.21 6.93 -8.51
C GLY A 254 4.47 6.27 -7.95
N PRO A 255 5.61 6.98 -7.91
CA PRO A 255 6.75 6.54 -7.11
C PRO A 255 6.31 6.38 -5.65
N PRO A 256 6.97 5.53 -4.87
CA PRO A 256 6.63 5.38 -3.48
C PRO A 256 6.89 6.69 -2.73
N LYS A 257 6.25 6.86 -1.57
CA LYS A 257 6.18 8.15 -0.88
C LYS A 257 7.53 8.71 -0.42
N THR A 258 8.58 7.90 -0.37
CA THR A 258 9.94 8.30 0.03
C THR A 258 10.95 7.48 -0.78
N GLU A 259 12.16 8.01 -1.02
CA GLU A 259 13.22 7.31 -1.76
C GLU A 259 13.60 5.98 -1.09
N GLU A 260 13.58 5.91 0.24
CA GLU A 260 13.88 4.69 1.01
C GLU A 260 12.78 3.61 0.92
N SER A 261 11.69 3.89 0.20
CA SER A 261 10.63 2.91 -0.03
C SER A 261 10.92 2.01 -1.23
N GLU A 262 11.83 2.42 -2.11
CA GLU A 262 12.34 1.58 -3.19
C GLU A 262 13.23 0.47 -2.63
N ARG A 263 12.88 -0.78 -2.93
CA ARG A 263 13.58 -1.93 -2.36
C ARG A 263 13.40 -3.19 -3.18
N VAL A 264 14.32 -4.13 -3.00
CA VAL A 264 14.20 -5.50 -3.48
C VAL A 264 13.70 -6.39 -2.35
N VAL A 265 12.68 -7.20 -2.62
CA VAL A 265 12.10 -8.13 -1.65
C VAL A 265 12.25 -9.55 -2.17
N GLY A 266 12.90 -10.41 -1.36
CA GLY A 266 12.95 -11.85 -1.62
C GLY A 266 11.58 -12.50 -1.47
N LEU A 267 11.26 -13.42 -2.36
CA LEU A 267 10.02 -14.17 -2.37
C LEU A 267 10.22 -15.54 -1.73
N SER A 268 9.40 -15.85 -0.72
CA SER A 268 9.20 -17.24 -0.31
C SER A 268 8.59 -18.04 -1.46
N GLN A 269 8.72 -19.37 -1.41
CA GLN A 269 8.11 -20.24 -2.43
C GLN A 269 6.59 -20.00 -2.53
N VAL A 270 5.93 -19.71 -1.42
CA VAL A 270 4.49 -19.42 -1.35
C VAL A 270 4.16 -18.09 -2.02
N ALA A 271 4.96 -17.06 -1.78
CA ALA A 271 4.77 -15.75 -2.41
C ALA A 271 4.97 -15.84 -3.92
N LEU A 272 6.02 -16.54 -4.37
CA LEU A 272 6.31 -16.77 -5.78
C LEU A 272 5.16 -17.54 -6.47
N LYS A 273 4.72 -18.66 -5.88
CA LYS A 273 3.58 -19.43 -6.39
C LYS A 273 2.31 -18.60 -6.48
N SER A 274 2.02 -17.81 -5.44
CA SER A 274 0.84 -16.93 -5.43
C SER A 274 0.88 -15.89 -6.56
N LEU A 275 2.07 -15.37 -6.86
CA LEU A 275 2.29 -14.44 -7.96
C LEU A 275 2.04 -15.13 -9.31
N ILE A 276 2.62 -16.32 -9.53
CA ILE A 276 2.45 -17.10 -10.76
C ILE A 276 0.96 -17.42 -11.01
N VAL A 277 0.24 -17.90 -10.00
CA VAL A 277 -1.19 -18.23 -10.15
C VAL A 277 -2.01 -16.96 -10.44
N ALA A 278 -1.70 -15.83 -9.81
CA ALA A 278 -2.38 -14.56 -10.11
C ALA A 278 -2.14 -14.11 -11.56
N MET A 279 -0.93 -14.31 -12.11
CA MET A 279 -0.62 -14.05 -13.52
C MET A 279 -1.40 -14.97 -14.46
N GLU A 280 -1.45 -16.26 -14.18
CA GLU A 280 -2.19 -17.23 -14.98
C GLU A 280 -3.69 -16.90 -15.01
N LYS A 281 -4.27 -16.54 -13.85
CA LYS A 281 -5.67 -16.11 -13.77
C LYS A 281 -5.93 -14.81 -14.54
N SER A 282 -4.97 -13.89 -14.53
CA SER A 282 -5.07 -12.67 -15.33
C SER A 282 -5.05 -12.98 -16.83
N LYS A 283 -4.17 -13.86 -17.29
CA LYS A 283 -4.13 -14.32 -18.70
C LYS A 283 -5.43 -15.01 -19.12
N GLN A 284 -5.97 -15.89 -18.28
CA GLN A 284 -7.27 -16.55 -18.52
C GLN A 284 -8.42 -15.53 -18.62
N LEU A 285 -8.39 -14.50 -17.78
CA LEU A 285 -9.38 -13.42 -17.80
C LEU A 285 -9.31 -12.61 -19.10
N ASP A 286 -8.10 -12.27 -19.54
CA ASP A 286 -7.85 -11.52 -20.76
C ASP A 286 -8.36 -12.31 -21.98
N THR A 287 -8.00 -13.61 -22.11
CA THR A 287 -8.51 -14.48 -23.17
C THR A 287 -10.04 -14.56 -23.18
N ARG A 288 -10.66 -14.69 -22.00
CA ARG A 288 -12.13 -14.76 -21.88
C ARG A 288 -12.81 -13.49 -22.42
N TYR A 289 -12.29 -12.32 -22.10
CA TYR A 289 -12.89 -11.05 -22.52
C TYR A 289 -12.45 -10.61 -23.92
N GLN A 290 -11.39 -11.16 -24.48
CA GLN A 290 -11.11 -11.09 -25.93
C GLN A 290 -12.18 -11.84 -26.73
N ILE A 291 -12.58 -13.03 -26.29
CA ILE A 291 -13.62 -13.84 -26.95
C ILE A 291 -15.02 -13.24 -26.74
N LYS A 292 -15.32 -12.80 -25.51
CA LYS A 292 -16.62 -12.21 -25.15
C LYS A 292 -16.42 -10.85 -24.49
N PRO A 293 -16.32 -9.77 -25.29
CA PRO A 293 -16.08 -8.42 -24.78
C PRO A 293 -17.11 -7.99 -23.73
N TRP A 294 -16.62 -7.39 -22.64
CA TRP A 294 -17.46 -6.78 -21.62
C TRP A 294 -17.10 -5.31 -21.46
N LYS A 295 -18.10 -4.42 -21.54
CA LYS A 295 -17.89 -2.96 -21.57
C LYS A 295 -17.13 -2.40 -20.37
N SER A 296 -17.21 -3.06 -19.22
CA SER A 296 -16.56 -2.63 -17.98
C SER A 296 -15.19 -3.27 -17.75
N TYR A 297 -14.74 -4.14 -18.66
CA TYR A 297 -13.43 -4.76 -18.57
C TYR A 297 -12.33 -3.77 -18.95
N VAL A 298 -11.28 -3.71 -18.14
CA VAL A 298 -10.13 -2.83 -18.32
C VAL A 298 -8.88 -3.68 -18.22
N GLN A 299 -8.20 -3.91 -19.33
CA GLN A 299 -6.90 -4.60 -19.32
C GLN A 299 -5.85 -3.67 -18.70
N THR A 300 -5.06 -4.18 -17.75
CA THR A 300 -3.98 -3.44 -17.08
C THR A 300 -2.81 -4.36 -16.81
N ASP A 301 -1.59 -3.88 -16.67
CA ASP A 301 -0.42 -4.75 -16.49
C ASP A 301 -0.22 -5.27 -15.06
N SER A 302 -1.07 -4.85 -14.13
CA SER A 302 -1.03 -5.29 -12.74
C SER A 302 -1.18 -6.80 -12.64
N ILE A 303 -0.36 -7.47 -11.84
CA ILE A 303 -0.46 -8.92 -11.60
C ILE A 303 -1.74 -9.27 -10.84
N PHE A 304 -2.12 -8.45 -9.86
CA PHE A 304 -3.30 -8.68 -9.03
C PHE A 304 -4.49 -7.89 -9.54
N ARG A 305 -5.34 -8.55 -10.35
CA ARG A 305 -6.52 -7.95 -10.98
C ARG A 305 -7.83 -8.38 -10.33
N THR A 306 -8.83 -7.51 -10.41
CA THR A 306 -10.22 -7.88 -10.12
C THR A 306 -10.85 -8.58 -11.34
N LEU A 307 -12.06 -9.14 -11.20
CA LEU A 307 -12.76 -9.82 -12.30
C LEU A 307 -13.09 -8.91 -13.49
N ASN A 308 -13.00 -7.59 -13.35
CA ASN A 308 -13.13 -6.65 -14.46
C ASN A 308 -11.78 -6.23 -15.08
N GLY A 309 -10.67 -6.91 -14.75
CA GLY A 309 -9.33 -6.62 -15.27
C GLY A 309 -8.61 -5.46 -14.58
N ALA A 310 -9.32 -4.60 -13.85
CA ALA A 310 -8.70 -3.48 -13.15
C ALA A 310 -7.82 -3.95 -11.98
N PRO A 311 -6.78 -3.20 -11.59
CA PRO A 311 -5.91 -3.55 -10.47
C PRO A 311 -6.69 -3.64 -9.15
N VAL A 312 -6.28 -4.57 -8.28
CA VAL A 312 -6.85 -4.67 -6.93
C VAL A 312 -6.42 -3.46 -6.10
N THR A 313 -7.35 -2.53 -5.92
CA THR A 313 -7.13 -1.34 -5.11
C THR A 313 -7.21 -1.61 -3.61
N SER A 314 -6.61 -0.71 -2.84
CA SER A 314 -6.76 -0.64 -1.39
C SER A 314 -8.22 -0.54 -0.92
N LYS A 315 -9.11 0.06 -1.73
CA LYS A 315 -10.54 0.21 -1.42
C LYS A 315 -11.29 -1.10 -1.67
N SER A 316 -11.17 -1.66 -2.88
CA SER A 316 -11.85 -2.91 -3.26
C SER A 316 -11.43 -4.07 -2.36
N TYR A 317 -10.14 -4.17 -2.04
CA TYR A 317 -9.65 -5.21 -1.15
C TYR A 317 -10.10 -5.02 0.31
N ARG A 318 -10.21 -3.78 0.81
CA ARG A 318 -10.84 -3.53 2.13
C ARG A 318 -12.29 -3.98 2.14
N THR A 319 -13.08 -3.62 1.13
CA THR A 319 -14.48 -4.06 1.03
C THR A 319 -14.59 -5.58 1.02
N PHE A 320 -13.68 -6.26 0.30
CA PHE A 320 -13.59 -7.71 0.32
C PHE A 320 -13.31 -8.27 1.73
N ILE A 321 -12.24 -7.80 2.39
CA ILE A 321 -11.89 -8.25 3.75
C ILE A 321 -13.02 -7.94 4.74
N HIS A 322 -13.71 -6.81 4.62
CA HIS A 322 -14.83 -6.47 5.49
C HIS A 322 -15.94 -7.52 5.42
N ARG A 323 -16.33 -7.97 4.22
CA ARG A 323 -17.34 -9.03 4.05
C ARG A 323 -16.92 -10.36 4.68
N ILE A 324 -15.65 -10.74 4.52
CA ILE A 324 -15.11 -11.95 5.17
C ILE A 324 -15.18 -11.82 6.69
N GLN A 325 -14.86 -10.65 7.23
CA GLN A 325 -14.95 -10.40 8.66
C GLN A 325 -16.37 -10.33 9.20
N ASP A 326 -17.34 -9.87 8.39
CA ASP A 326 -18.76 -9.92 8.75
C ASP A 326 -19.22 -11.38 8.89
N ASP A 327 -18.91 -12.23 7.90
CA ASP A 327 -19.20 -13.67 8.00
C ASP A 327 -18.52 -14.32 9.20
N LEU A 328 -17.26 -14.01 9.48
CA LEU A 328 -16.56 -14.54 10.65
C LEU A 328 -17.16 -14.01 11.97
N ARG A 329 -17.61 -12.75 12.03
CA ARG A 329 -18.28 -12.23 13.23
C ARG A 329 -19.56 -13.00 13.56
N GLU A 330 -20.30 -13.42 12.54
CA GLU A 330 -21.57 -14.14 12.69
C GLU A 330 -21.37 -15.65 12.88
N ASN A 331 -20.46 -16.26 12.11
CA ASN A 331 -20.40 -17.71 11.94
C ASN A 331 -19.12 -18.37 12.44
N CYS A 332 -18.15 -17.62 12.98
CA CYS A 332 -16.86 -18.21 13.38
C CYS A 332 -16.98 -19.20 14.55
N GLU A 333 -17.88 -18.94 15.50
CA GLU A 333 -18.03 -19.82 16.67
C GLU A 333 -18.58 -21.19 16.25
N SER A 334 -19.56 -21.22 15.34
CA SER A 334 -20.11 -22.48 14.82
C SER A 334 -19.17 -23.19 13.84
N LYS A 335 -18.44 -22.45 12.98
CA LYS A 335 -17.53 -23.03 11.98
C LYS A 335 -16.18 -23.48 12.56
N TYR A 336 -15.65 -22.74 13.52
CA TYR A 336 -14.26 -22.88 13.97
C TYR A 336 -14.10 -23.01 15.50
N GLY A 337 -15.19 -22.93 16.27
CA GLY A 337 -15.15 -23.15 17.72
C GLY A 337 -14.60 -21.99 18.55
N PHE A 338 -14.50 -20.79 17.98
CA PHE A 338 -14.08 -19.58 18.70
C PHE A 338 -14.75 -18.31 18.18
N LYS A 339 -14.83 -17.28 19.04
CA LYS A 339 -15.44 -16.00 18.70
C LYS A 339 -14.48 -15.09 17.93
N TRP A 340 -14.91 -14.60 16.77
CA TRP A 340 -14.15 -13.62 16.00
C TRP A 340 -14.25 -12.21 16.58
N VAL A 341 -13.14 -11.69 17.11
CA VAL A 341 -13.07 -10.32 17.69
C VAL A 341 -12.18 -9.36 16.90
N LYS A 342 -11.63 -9.82 15.77
CA LYS A 342 -10.53 -9.12 15.07
C LYS A 342 -11.04 -8.10 14.06
N ASN A 343 -10.19 -7.11 13.80
CA ASN A 343 -10.40 -6.06 12.80
C ASN A 343 -9.18 -5.98 11.86
N ILE A 344 -9.17 -6.87 10.88
CA ILE A 344 -8.19 -6.99 9.81
C ILE A 344 -8.37 -5.84 8.82
N THR A 345 -7.23 -5.29 8.43
CA THR A 345 -7.09 -4.39 7.30
C THR A 345 -5.96 -4.91 6.41
N PRO A 346 -5.77 -4.40 5.17
CA PRO A 346 -4.64 -4.85 4.35
C PRO A 346 -3.27 -4.62 5.02
N HIS A 347 -3.17 -3.63 5.93
CA HIS A 347 -1.94 -3.37 6.68
C HIS A 347 -1.71 -4.37 7.84
N SER A 348 -2.73 -5.13 8.23
CA SER A 348 -2.58 -6.21 9.21
C SER A 348 -1.65 -7.30 8.70
N PHE A 349 -1.61 -7.59 7.40
CA PHE A 349 -0.72 -8.59 6.83
C PHE A 349 0.76 -8.22 6.95
N ARG A 350 1.10 -6.93 6.79
CA ARG A 350 2.47 -6.44 7.10
C ARG A 350 2.81 -6.63 8.57
N PHE A 351 1.86 -6.41 9.47
CA PHE A 351 2.08 -6.63 10.90
C PHE A 351 2.33 -8.10 11.22
N ILE A 352 1.58 -9.02 10.60
CA ILE A 352 1.78 -10.47 10.72
C ILE A 352 3.16 -10.85 10.18
N ASN A 353 3.55 -10.36 9.01
CA ASN A 353 4.87 -10.60 8.42
C ASN A 353 6.03 -10.15 9.34
N ILE A 354 5.97 -8.91 9.86
CA ILE A 354 6.97 -8.40 10.80
C ILE A 354 7.04 -9.27 12.06
N THR A 355 5.88 -9.74 12.54
CA THR A 355 5.81 -10.59 13.73
C THR A 355 6.44 -11.95 13.46
N TYR A 356 6.18 -12.55 12.30
CA TYR A 356 6.82 -13.80 11.86
C TYR A 356 8.35 -13.66 11.75
N LEU A 357 8.82 -12.61 11.06
CA LEU A 357 10.25 -12.37 10.86
C LEU A 357 10.99 -12.07 12.17
N LYS A 358 10.35 -11.38 13.11
CA LYS A 358 10.92 -11.08 14.43
C LYS A 358 11.31 -12.35 15.19
N ASP A 359 10.50 -13.41 15.10
CA ASP A 359 10.70 -14.63 15.87
C ASP A 359 11.51 -15.69 15.10
N SER A 360 11.96 -15.35 13.89
CA SER A 360 12.87 -16.17 13.10
C SER A 360 14.31 -16.00 13.60
N GLU A 361 15.02 -17.11 13.78
CA GLU A 361 16.42 -17.07 14.24
C GLU A 361 17.30 -16.27 13.27
N GLY A 362 18.19 -15.43 13.83
CA GLY A 362 19.18 -14.68 13.06
C GLY A 362 18.68 -13.42 12.32
N VAL A 363 17.40 -13.05 12.45
CA VAL A 363 16.86 -11.84 11.80
C VAL A 363 16.93 -10.64 12.74
N ASP A 364 17.71 -9.62 12.37
CA ASP A 364 17.84 -8.39 13.16
C ASP A 364 16.76 -7.34 12.82
N PRO A 365 16.40 -6.43 13.74
CA PRO A 365 15.35 -5.43 13.52
C PRO A 365 15.60 -4.48 12.34
N LYS A 366 16.86 -4.19 11.99
CA LYS A 366 17.22 -3.32 10.87
C LYS A 366 16.98 -4.02 9.55
N SER A 367 17.31 -5.31 9.44
CA SER A 367 16.94 -6.14 8.30
C SER A 367 15.43 -6.18 8.08
N ILE A 368 14.63 -6.32 9.14
CA ILE A 368 13.16 -6.25 9.02
C ILE A 368 12.72 -4.85 8.57
N GLN A 369 13.28 -3.78 9.16
CA GLN A 369 12.96 -2.40 8.78
C GLN A 369 13.17 -2.16 7.28
N SER A 370 14.31 -2.60 6.74
CA SER A 370 14.64 -2.52 5.32
C SER A 370 13.69 -3.39 4.47
N HIS A 371 13.43 -4.63 4.88
CA HIS A 371 12.49 -5.54 4.20
C HIS A 371 11.10 -4.91 4.04
N VAL A 372 10.60 -4.26 5.09
CA VAL A 372 9.28 -3.63 5.09
C VAL A 372 9.31 -2.14 4.72
N GLY A 373 10.43 -1.57 4.27
CA GLY A 373 10.51 -0.17 3.84
C GLY A 373 9.89 0.83 4.85
N HIS A 374 10.28 0.72 6.12
CA HIS A 374 9.94 1.70 7.15
C HIS A 374 11.08 2.72 7.29
N THR A 375 10.79 3.99 7.08
CA THR A 375 11.77 5.07 7.32
C THR A 375 12.11 5.22 8.80
N ASP A 376 11.13 5.04 9.70
CA ASP A 376 11.33 5.12 11.15
C ASP A 376 11.32 3.73 11.82
N LEU A 377 12.45 3.36 12.42
CA LEU A 377 12.62 2.12 13.19
C LEU A 377 11.62 2.00 14.35
N ARG A 378 11.17 3.12 14.94
CA ARG A 378 10.14 3.10 15.99
C ARG A 378 8.86 2.44 15.51
N THR A 379 8.54 2.56 14.22
CA THR A 379 7.36 1.89 13.64
C THR A 379 7.50 0.38 13.73
N THR A 380 8.68 -0.15 13.43
CA THR A 380 9.01 -1.58 13.57
C THR A 380 9.06 -1.98 15.04
N MET A 381 9.74 -1.22 15.90
CA MET A 381 9.84 -1.52 17.34
C MET A 381 8.48 -1.46 18.08
N ASN A 382 7.55 -0.64 17.60
CA ASN A 382 6.18 -0.62 18.12
C ASN A 382 5.42 -1.93 17.86
N VAL A 383 5.79 -2.70 16.83
CA VAL A 383 5.30 -4.06 16.59
C VAL A 383 5.91 -5.02 17.61
N TYR A 384 7.22 -4.92 17.83
CA TYR A 384 7.96 -5.75 18.80
C TYR A 384 7.39 -5.64 20.22
N ALA A 385 7.05 -4.42 20.65
CA ALA A 385 6.49 -4.14 21.97
C ALA A 385 5.07 -4.71 22.20
N GLN A 386 4.38 -5.13 21.13
CA GLN A 386 3.03 -5.69 21.23
C GLN A 386 3.01 -7.21 21.31
N THR A 387 4.08 -7.87 20.84
CA THR A 387 4.15 -9.32 20.62
C THR A 387 4.99 -10.05 21.67
N SER A 388 5.33 -9.42 22.80
CA SER A 388 6.20 -9.98 23.86
C SER A 388 5.55 -11.06 24.74
N ASN A 389 4.45 -11.69 24.33
CA ASN A 389 3.76 -12.72 25.11
C ASN A 389 3.60 -14.01 24.31
N LYS A 390 4.37 -15.05 24.68
CA LYS A 390 4.21 -16.54 24.59
C LYS A 390 3.38 -17.24 23.48
N GLY A 391 2.74 -16.56 22.54
CA GLY A 391 1.87 -17.14 21.49
C GLY A 391 2.51 -17.27 20.10
N THR A 392 3.67 -16.65 19.88
CA THR A 392 4.15 -16.30 18.53
C THR A 392 4.87 -17.42 17.79
N THR A 393 5.58 -18.31 18.50
CA THR A 393 6.15 -19.55 17.92
C THR A 393 5.06 -20.40 17.24
N ARG A 394 3.80 -20.26 17.69
CA ARG A 394 2.67 -20.98 17.10
C ARG A 394 2.21 -20.39 15.76
N ILE A 395 2.47 -19.11 15.45
CA ILE A 395 2.14 -18.52 14.12
C ILE A 395 3.13 -18.97 13.08
N VAL A 396 4.41 -18.97 13.42
CA VAL A 396 5.47 -19.51 12.56
C VAL A 396 5.14 -20.96 12.23
N ASN A 397 4.97 -21.77 13.28
CA ASN A 397 4.57 -23.16 13.13
C ASN A 397 3.22 -23.31 12.43
N ALA A 398 2.27 -22.39 12.54
CA ALA A 398 0.99 -22.54 11.83
C ALA A 398 1.02 -22.05 10.40
N LEU A 399 1.88 -21.10 10.02
CA LEU A 399 2.12 -20.77 8.63
C LEU A 399 2.84 -21.94 7.96
N ASP A 400 3.88 -22.49 8.60
CA ASP A 400 4.63 -23.64 8.10
C ASP A 400 3.77 -24.92 8.12
N HIS A 401 3.03 -25.20 9.20
CA HIS A 401 2.15 -26.38 9.32
C HIS A 401 0.86 -26.26 8.51
N TRP A 402 0.34 -25.05 8.24
CA TRP A 402 -0.77 -24.87 7.28
C TRP A 402 -0.30 -25.13 5.84
N LEU A 403 0.95 -24.79 5.53
CA LEU A 403 1.58 -25.14 4.26
C LEU A 403 1.84 -26.65 4.16
N ASP A 404 2.20 -27.32 5.25
CA ASP A 404 2.51 -28.75 5.23
C ASP A 404 1.28 -29.66 5.33
N LYS A 405 0.23 -29.28 6.08
CA LYS A 405 -0.84 -30.21 6.50
C LYS A 405 -2.14 -30.11 5.70
N ASP A 406 -2.56 -28.91 5.33
CA ASP A 406 -3.79 -28.68 4.55
C ASP A 406 -3.50 -28.35 3.07
N ASN A 407 -2.22 -28.29 2.70
CA ASN A 407 -1.82 -27.80 1.40
C ASN A 407 -0.43 -28.28 0.93
N PRO A 408 -0.18 -29.60 0.89
CA PRO A 408 1.12 -30.19 0.58
C PRO A 408 1.53 -29.88 -0.86
N LEU A 409 2.05 -28.69 -1.15
CA LEU A 409 2.53 -28.26 -2.48
C LEU A 409 1.56 -28.47 -3.68
N ASP A 410 0.33 -28.94 -3.46
CA ASP A 410 -0.75 -29.19 -4.45
C ASP A 410 -1.45 -27.88 -4.80
N PHE A 411 -0.69 -26.99 -5.42
CA PHE A 411 -1.19 -25.71 -5.92
C PHE A 411 -0.90 -25.52 -7.42
N TYR A 412 -1.04 -26.60 -8.18
CA TYR A 412 -1.37 -26.52 -9.60
C TYR A 412 -2.84 -26.95 -9.75
N PRO A 413 -3.70 -26.22 -10.47
CA PRO A 413 -4.67 -26.95 -11.27
C PRO A 413 -3.81 -27.78 -12.24
N GLU A 414 -3.59 -29.05 -11.91
CA GLU A 414 -2.90 -29.99 -12.78
C GLU A 414 -3.69 -30.11 -14.08
N VAL A 415 -3.40 -29.25 -15.05
CA VAL A 415 -3.92 -29.41 -16.41
C VAL A 415 -2.99 -30.40 -17.11
N PHE A 416 -2.94 -31.64 -16.61
CA PHE A 416 -2.38 -32.70 -17.42
C PHE A 416 -3.35 -32.97 -18.56
N CYS A 417 -2.82 -33.20 -19.75
CA CYS A 417 -3.65 -33.57 -20.90
C CYS A 417 -4.31 -34.95 -20.71
N SER A 418 -3.90 -35.73 -19.70
CA SER A 418 -4.45 -37.05 -19.36
C SER A 418 -4.90 -37.15 -17.91
N GLU A 419 -6.11 -37.67 -17.70
CA GLU A 419 -6.62 -38.03 -16.37
C GLU A 419 -5.75 -39.11 -15.68
N TYR A 420 -5.05 -39.96 -16.44
CA TYR A 420 -4.14 -40.96 -15.89
C TYR A 420 -2.87 -40.34 -15.31
N SER A 421 -2.37 -39.24 -15.91
CA SER A 421 -1.23 -38.47 -15.41
C SER A 421 -1.57 -37.83 -14.06
N THR A 422 -2.77 -37.24 -13.92
CA THR A 422 -3.29 -36.71 -12.63
C THR A 422 -3.31 -37.79 -11.56
N ARG A 423 -3.87 -38.96 -11.88
CA ARG A 423 -3.97 -40.08 -10.92
C ARG A 423 -2.59 -40.61 -10.52
N LEU A 424 -1.67 -40.72 -11.48
CA LEU A 424 -0.30 -41.14 -11.16
C LEU A 424 0.43 -40.08 -10.33
N ASN A 425 0.29 -38.79 -10.65
CA ASN A 425 0.96 -37.73 -9.91
C ASN A 425 0.62 -37.75 -8.42
N LYS A 426 -0.67 -37.94 -8.12
CA LYS A 426 -1.15 -38.08 -6.74
C LYS A 426 -0.41 -39.20 -5.99
N ILE A 427 -0.20 -40.35 -6.65
CA ILE A 427 0.50 -41.49 -6.06
C ILE A 427 1.99 -41.19 -5.83
N LEU A 428 2.64 -40.47 -6.74
CA LEU A 428 4.05 -40.05 -6.58
C LEU A 428 4.20 -39.11 -5.39
N ARG A 429 3.28 -38.15 -5.24
CA ARG A 429 3.26 -37.20 -4.12
C ARG A 429 3.05 -37.87 -2.77
N GLU A 430 2.15 -38.84 -2.69
CA GLU A 430 1.96 -39.68 -1.49
C GLU A 430 3.21 -40.52 -1.15
N ASN A 431 4.15 -40.66 -2.09
CA ASN A 431 5.39 -41.42 -1.96
C ASN A 431 6.63 -40.56 -2.25
N ILE A 432 6.60 -39.27 -1.88
CA ILE A 432 7.68 -38.32 -2.20
C ILE A 432 9.03 -38.71 -1.60
N ASP A 433 9.06 -39.51 -0.54
CA ASP A 433 10.31 -39.98 0.07
C ASP A 433 10.95 -41.16 -0.69
N LYS A 434 10.38 -41.58 -1.82
CA LYS A 434 10.86 -42.69 -2.65
C LYS A 434 11.28 -42.17 -4.03
N ASP A 435 12.42 -42.64 -4.52
CA ASP A 435 12.86 -42.33 -5.90
C ASP A 435 12.35 -43.35 -6.93
N VAL A 436 11.78 -44.47 -6.46
CA VAL A 436 11.32 -45.59 -7.30
C VAL A 436 10.08 -46.25 -6.73
N ILE A 437 9.04 -46.45 -7.56
CA ILE A 437 7.86 -47.28 -7.25
C ILE A 437 7.74 -48.41 -8.28
N LYS A 438 7.37 -49.61 -7.82
CA LYS A 438 7.09 -50.76 -8.69
C LYS A 438 5.63 -51.19 -8.54
N PHE A 439 4.96 -51.39 -9.67
CA PHE A 439 3.61 -51.92 -9.73
C PHE A 439 3.60 -53.26 -10.46
N THR A 440 2.76 -54.20 -9.98
CA THR A 440 2.30 -55.30 -10.83
C THR A 440 1.37 -54.74 -11.92
N LEU A 441 1.16 -55.48 -13.01
CA LEU A 441 0.27 -55.02 -14.09
C LEU A 441 -1.16 -54.76 -13.60
N GLU A 442 -1.67 -55.60 -12.70
CA GLU A 442 -3.02 -55.44 -12.14
C GLU A 442 -3.11 -54.25 -11.19
N ASP A 443 -2.12 -54.08 -10.33
CA ASP A 443 -2.08 -52.95 -9.39
C ASP A 443 -1.90 -51.62 -10.12
N PHE A 444 -1.09 -51.59 -11.19
CA PHE A 444 -0.94 -50.41 -12.03
C PHE A 444 -2.27 -49.99 -12.68
N LYS A 445 -2.99 -50.96 -13.25
CA LYS A 445 -4.32 -50.70 -13.83
C LYS A 445 -5.30 -50.23 -12.78
N ARG A 446 -5.34 -50.87 -11.61
CA ARG A 446 -6.23 -50.51 -10.50
C ARG A 446 -5.93 -49.10 -9.98
N ALA A 447 -4.66 -48.78 -9.75
CA ALA A 447 -4.22 -47.50 -9.22
C ALA A 447 -4.58 -46.33 -10.15
N LEU A 448 -4.51 -46.55 -11.47
CA LEU A 448 -4.88 -45.55 -12.48
C LEU A 448 -6.36 -45.63 -12.90
N GLY A 449 -7.14 -46.57 -12.35
CA GLY A 449 -8.53 -46.85 -12.71
C GLY A 449 -8.72 -47.20 -14.20
N ILE A 450 -7.76 -47.93 -14.77
CA ILE A 450 -7.82 -48.50 -16.12
C ILE A 450 -8.58 -49.84 -16.04
N PRO A 451 -9.57 -50.09 -16.92
CA PRO A 451 -10.32 -51.35 -16.91
C PRO A 451 -9.41 -52.59 -17.03
N PRO A 452 -9.68 -53.68 -16.29
CA PRO A 452 -8.89 -54.92 -16.36
C PRO A 452 -8.76 -55.46 -17.80
N GLU A 453 -9.83 -55.32 -18.59
CA GLU A 453 -9.94 -55.75 -19.98
C GLU A 453 -9.08 -54.92 -20.96
N TYR A 454 -8.57 -53.76 -20.54
CA TYR A 454 -7.81 -52.87 -21.42
C TYR A 454 -6.52 -53.55 -21.90
N GLN A 455 -6.34 -53.64 -23.22
CA GLN A 455 -5.25 -54.39 -23.81
C GLN A 455 -3.88 -53.77 -23.49
N THR A 456 -2.95 -54.59 -23.01
CA THR A 456 -1.61 -54.14 -22.59
C THR A 456 -0.81 -53.48 -23.72
N ARG A 457 -1.02 -53.93 -24.97
CA ARG A 457 -0.41 -53.31 -26.16
C ARG A 457 -0.83 -51.83 -26.36
N HIS A 458 -2.03 -51.45 -25.95
CA HIS A 458 -2.53 -50.08 -26.07
C HIS A 458 -2.08 -49.20 -24.89
N LEU A 459 -1.78 -49.80 -23.74
CA LEU A 459 -1.28 -49.09 -22.56
C LEU A 459 0.03 -48.35 -22.87
N LYS A 460 0.96 -49.06 -23.53
CA LYS A 460 2.28 -48.51 -23.89
C LYS A 460 2.18 -47.35 -24.87
N ASN A 461 1.37 -47.49 -25.92
CA ASN A 461 1.31 -46.52 -27.01
C ASN A 461 0.44 -45.30 -26.70
N ASN A 462 -0.65 -45.47 -25.95
CA ASN A 462 -1.67 -44.41 -25.81
C ASN A 462 -1.65 -43.74 -24.43
N ILE A 463 -1.19 -44.43 -23.39
CA ILE A 463 -1.30 -43.96 -22.00
C ILE A 463 0.09 -43.65 -21.44
N ILE A 464 1.01 -44.61 -21.49
CA ILE A 464 2.34 -44.46 -20.88
C ILE A 464 3.16 -43.35 -21.54
N GLN A 465 3.21 -43.29 -22.87
CA GLN A 465 3.94 -42.22 -23.57
C GLN A 465 3.40 -40.82 -23.21
N LYS A 466 2.08 -40.70 -23.08
CA LYS A 466 1.44 -39.44 -22.69
C LYS A 466 1.74 -39.08 -21.24
N MET A 467 1.71 -40.06 -20.33
CA MET A 467 2.08 -39.87 -18.93
C MET A 467 3.54 -39.48 -18.74
N ILE A 468 4.45 -40.10 -19.50
CA ILE A 468 5.87 -39.71 -19.49
C ILE A 468 6.00 -38.27 -19.96
N SER A 469 5.33 -37.88 -21.06
CA SER A 469 5.33 -36.49 -21.54
C SER A 469 4.80 -35.51 -20.49
N ASP A 470 3.62 -35.78 -19.93
CA ASP A 470 2.94 -34.90 -18.97
C ASP A 470 3.74 -34.76 -17.66
N LEU A 471 4.28 -35.85 -17.12
CA LEU A 471 4.91 -35.88 -15.79
C LEU A 471 6.41 -35.57 -15.81
N SER A 472 7.07 -35.68 -16.96
CA SER A 472 8.47 -35.21 -17.11
C SER A 472 8.59 -33.69 -17.04
N GLU A 473 7.48 -32.95 -17.23
CA GLU A 473 7.42 -31.51 -17.00
C GLU A 473 7.44 -31.16 -15.50
N GLU A 474 7.01 -32.08 -14.65
CA GLU A 474 6.87 -31.85 -13.21
C GLU A 474 8.00 -32.51 -12.40
N TRP A 475 8.35 -33.75 -12.72
CA TRP A 475 9.29 -34.55 -11.94
C TRP A 475 10.64 -34.71 -12.64
N GLN A 476 11.73 -34.46 -11.92
CA GLN A 476 13.06 -34.64 -12.49
C GLN A 476 13.34 -36.13 -12.72
N ALA A 477 13.93 -36.47 -13.87
CA ALA A 477 14.25 -37.85 -14.25
C ALA A 477 13.03 -38.80 -14.22
N PHE A 478 11.83 -38.28 -14.50
CA PHE A 478 10.62 -39.09 -14.59
C PHE A 478 10.70 -40.10 -15.75
N ASP A 479 10.49 -41.39 -15.47
CA ASP A 479 10.34 -42.41 -16.50
C ASP A 479 9.47 -43.59 -16.02
N ILE A 480 8.91 -44.33 -16.97
CA ILE A 480 8.11 -45.55 -16.73
C ILE A 480 8.68 -46.71 -17.56
N GLU A 481 9.44 -47.56 -16.89
CA GLU A 481 10.04 -48.77 -17.46
C GLU A 481 9.06 -49.95 -17.40
N THR A 482 8.96 -50.72 -18.48
CA THR A 482 8.14 -51.94 -18.52
C THR A 482 8.92 -53.14 -17.96
N ILE A 483 8.33 -53.86 -17.01
CA ILE A 483 8.91 -55.10 -16.45
C ILE A 483 8.41 -56.30 -17.27
N TYR A 484 9.32 -57.05 -17.88
CA TYR A 484 9.01 -58.21 -18.72
C TYR A 484 9.28 -59.54 -18.00
N GLY A 485 8.41 -60.52 -18.24
CA GLY A 485 8.57 -61.92 -17.85
C GLY A 485 9.00 -62.79 -19.02
N LYS A 486 8.96 -64.12 -18.82
CA LYS A 486 9.22 -65.10 -19.87
C LYS A 486 8.30 -64.86 -21.09
N MET A 487 8.83 -65.05 -22.29
CA MET A 487 8.14 -64.80 -23.57
C MET A 487 7.65 -63.34 -23.77
N ARG A 488 8.37 -62.33 -23.23
CA ARG A 488 8.02 -60.89 -23.36
C ARG A 488 6.63 -60.51 -22.83
N LYS A 489 6.06 -61.30 -21.92
CA LYS A 489 4.81 -60.95 -21.22
C LYS A 489 5.07 -59.77 -20.28
N ILE A 490 4.25 -58.72 -20.34
CA ILE A 490 4.36 -57.57 -19.42
C ILE A 490 3.88 -58.02 -18.04
N LEU A 491 4.75 -57.91 -17.03
CA LEU A 491 4.47 -58.25 -15.64
C LEU A 491 4.09 -57.03 -14.80
N GLY A 492 4.54 -55.84 -15.19
CA GLY A 492 4.31 -54.61 -14.43
C GLY A 492 5.12 -53.43 -14.95
N TYR A 493 5.20 -52.38 -14.14
CA TYR A 493 5.91 -51.14 -14.46
C TYR A 493 6.75 -50.66 -13.28
N LYS A 494 7.93 -50.12 -13.59
CA LYS A 494 8.82 -49.44 -12.64
C LYS A 494 8.82 -47.95 -12.98
N ILE A 495 8.49 -47.12 -12.01
CA ILE A 495 8.41 -45.67 -12.15
C ILE A 495 9.58 -45.08 -11.38
N THR A 496 10.37 -44.24 -12.04
CA THR A 496 11.51 -43.52 -11.46
C THR A 496 11.25 -42.03 -11.51
N TYR A 497 11.56 -41.30 -10.45
CA TYR A 497 11.33 -39.85 -10.34
C TYR A 497 12.22 -39.25 -9.24
N GLY A 498 12.54 -37.96 -9.33
CA GLY A 498 13.38 -37.25 -8.37
C GLY A 498 12.64 -36.14 -7.63
N ASN A 499 13.04 -35.89 -6.37
CA ASN A 499 12.35 -35.00 -5.42
C ASN A 499 12.44 -33.50 -5.73
N ASN A 500 13.24 -33.10 -6.71
CA ASN A 500 13.31 -31.72 -7.18
C ASN A 500 12.37 -31.56 -8.39
N LEU A 501 11.32 -30.75 -8.23
CA LEU A 501 10.41 -30.40 -9.33
C LEU A 501 11.20 -29.70 -10.45
N VAL A 502 10.98 -30.09 -11.71
CA VAL A 502 11.67 -29.48 -12.86
C VAL A 502 11.11 -28.07 -13.08
N LEU A 503 11.79 -27.05 -12.58
CA LEU A 503 11.55 -25.67 -12.98
C LEU A 503 12.21 -25.42 -14.34
N LYS A 504 11.59 -25.87 -15.44
CA LYS A 504 11.96 -25.37 -16.77
C LYS A 504 10.97 -24.29 -17.21
N GLY A 505 11.52 -23.08 -17.30
CA GLY A 505 10.88 -21.95 -17.95
C GLY A 505 10.60 -22.23 -19.42
N ASN A 506 9.38 -21.88 -19.82
CA ASN A 506 9.05 -21.30 -21.10
C ASN A 506 7.77 -20.49 -20.88
N LEU A 507 7.94 -19.27 -20.39
CA LEU A 507 6.99 -18.17 -20.52
C LEU A 507 7.76 -16.92 -20.93
#